data_AF-A0A7U8C3H3-F1
#
_entry.id   AF-A0A7U8C3H3-F1
#
_cell.length_a   1.000
_cell.length_b   1.000
_cell.length_c   1.000
_cell.angle_alpha   90.00
_cell.angle_beta   90.00
_cell.angle_gamma   90.00
#
_symmetry.space_group_name_H-M   'P 1'
#
loop_
_entity.id
_entity.type
_entity.pdbx_description
1 polymer ?
#
loop_
_entity_poly.entity_id
_entity_poly.type
_entity_poly.pdbx_seq_one_letter_code
_entity_poly.pdbx_strand_id
1 'polypeptide(L)'
;MQFLAKGIVWGVLSIVLTGCFGAGSQKPLHPSICEILDDNDEWIEPSLRAKENYGTPVFLSLALLELPLSDLDKKHVRPRTADWDEYRIRSERWDASPYEPADAVDFAAWFASETSKRNKISWGNVSGHYLSLRLGHGSFARFEKGQFPQLEQQAQQVSIRAQRWERELAGCKDVWLSEGWLNKLKLW
;
A
#
# COMPACT_ATOMS: atom_id res chain seq x y z
N MET A 1 -49.27 2.89 -70.31
CA MET A 1 -49.86 1.66 -69.70
C MET A 1 -49.07 1.43 -68.43
N GLN A 2 -49.46 2.02 -67.30
CA GLN A 2 -50.37 1.48 -66.27
C GLN A 2 -50.03 0.05 -65.81
N PHE A 3 -50.09 -0.10 -64.47
CA PHE A 3 -50.23 -1.32 -63.66
C PHE A 3 -48.96 -2.06 -63.26
N LEU A 4 -48.80 -2.64 -62.07
CA LEU A 4 -49.43 -2.51 -60.74
C LEU A 4 -48.51 -3.28 -59.76
N ALA A 5 -48.43 -2.79 -58.54
CA ALA A 5 -48.30 -3.49 -57.26
C ALA A 5 -47.68 -4.92 -57.20
N LYS A 6 -46.67 -5.07 -56.34
CA LYS A 6 -46.63 -6.06 -55.22
C LYS A 6 -45.38 -5.81 -54.36
N GLY A 7 -45.47 -4.82 -53.47
CA GLY A 7 -44.51 -4.68 -52.38
C GLY A 7 -44.81 -5.72 -51.31
N ILE A 8 -44.07 -6.83 -51.33
CA ILE A 8 -44.06 -7.79 -50.24
C ILE A 8 -43.38 -7.11 -49.06
N VAL A 9 -44.16 -6.65 -48.08
CA VAL A 9 -43.65 -6.19 -46.80
C VAL A 9 -43.16 -7.43 -46.06
N TRP A 10 -41.88 -7.75 -46.25
CA TRP A 10 -41.16 -8.64 -45.34
C TRP A 10 -41.09 -7.91 -44.00
N GLY A 11 -41.97 -8.30 -43.08
CA GLY A 11 -41.91 -7.85 -41.69
C GLY A 11 -40.58 -8.31 -41.10
N VAL A 12 -39.58 -7.43 -41.14
CA VAL A 12 -38.37 -7.57 -40.34
C VAL A 12 -38.81 -7.41 -38.90
N LEU A 13 -39.04 -8.55 -38.23
CA LEU A 13 -39.13 -8.65 -36.78
C LEU A 13 -37.74 -8.30 -36.25
N SER A 14 -37.46 -7.00 -36.12
CA SER A 14 -36.32 -6.48 -35.39
C SER A 14 -36.51 -6.86 -33.93
N ILE A 15 -35.94 -8.02 -33.56
CA ILE A 15 -35.67 -8.35 -32.17
C ILE A 15 -34.69 -7.28 -31.68
N VAL A 16 -35.23 -6.22 -31.08
CA VAL A 16 -34.45 -5.31 -30.25
C VAL A 16 -34.10 -6.13 -29.02
N LEU A 17 -32.95 -6.83 -29.07
CA LEU A 17 -32.30 -7.31 -27.87
C LEU A 17 -31.85 -6.05 -27.12
N THR A 18 -32.73 -5.57 -26.25
CA THR A 18 -32.42 -4.57 -25.23
C THR A 18 -31.42 -5.22 -24.28
N GLY A 19 -30.14 -5.22 -24.67
CA GLY A 19 -29.05 -5.61 -23.80
C GLY A 19 -29.07 -4.66 -22.61
N CYS A 20 -29.33 -5.19 -21.42
CA CYS A 20 -29.00 -4.48 -20.20
C CYS A 20 -27.49 -4.28 -20.22
N PHE A 21 -27.03 -3.07 -20.57
CA PHE A 21 -25.67 -2.64 -20.27
C PHE A 21 -25.55 -2.72 -18.76
N GLY A 22 -24.93 -3.79 -18.27
CA GLY A 22 -24.48 -3.86 -16.88
C GLY A 22 -23.57 -2.67 -16.66
N ALA A 23 -23.98 -1.75 -15.79
CA ALA A 23 -23.11 -0.71 -15.29
C ALA A 23 -21.99 -1.40 -14.51
N GLY A 24 -20.89 -1.73 -15.20
CA GLY A 24 -19.67 -2.17 -14.55
C GLY A 24 -19.25 -1.06 -13.59
N SER A 25 -19.18 -1.37 -12.30
CA SER A 25 -18.69 -0.45 -11.29
C SER A 25 -17.27 -0.02 -11.66
N GLN A 26 -17.09 1.22 -12.12
CA GLN A 26 -15.75 1.76 -12.34
C GLN A 26 -15.04 1.83 -10.98
N LYS A 27 -13.91 1.12 -10.83
CA LYS A 27 -13.09 1.17 -9.61
C LYS A 27 -12.65 2.64 -9.39
N PRO A 28 -12.68 3.16 -8.16
CA PRO A 28 -12.29 4.54 -7.89
C PRO A 28 -10.88 4.85 -8.38
N LEU A 29 -10.68 6.08 -8.89
CA LEU A 29 -9.40 6.54 -9.46
C LEU A 29 -8.23 6.51 -8.44
N HIS A 30 -8.55 6.54 -7.14
CA HIS A 30 -7.61 6.30 -6.06
C HIS A 30 -8.22 5.28 -5.08
N PRO A 31 -7.84 4.00 -5.15
CA PRO A 31 -8.39 2.99 -4.26
C PRO A 31 -8.06 3.33 -2.80
N SER A 32 -8.99 3.04 -1.90
CA SER A 32 -8.76 3.19 -0.46
C SER A 32 -7.68 2.20 0.00
N ILE A 33 -6.99 2.49 1.11
CA ILE A 33 -6.02 1.51 1.65
C ILE A 33 -6.69 0.20 2.03
N CYS A 34 -7.96 0.21 2.43
CA CYS A 34 -8.70 -1.01 2.72
C CYS A 34 -8.85 -1.88 1.46
N GLU A 35 -9.20 -1.29 0.31
CA GLU A 35 -9.28 -2.01 -0.97
C GLU A 35 -7.90 -2.50 -1.43
N ILE A 36 -6.85 -1.67 -1.27
CA ILE A 36 -5.48 -2.06 -1.65
C ILE A 36 -5.05 -3.29 -0.85
N LEU A 37 -5.25 -3.27 0.46
CA LEU A 37 -4.81 -4.40 1.29
C LEU A 37 -5.75 -5.61 1.15
N ASP A 38 -7.04 -5.43 0.88
CA ASP A 38 -7.97 -6.55 0.58
C ASP A 38 -7.54 -7.30 -0.69
N ASP A 39 -7.07 -6.57 -1.70
CA ASP A 39 -6.49 -7.15 -2.91
C ASP A 39 -5.09 -7.77 -2.70
N ASN A 40 -4.43 -7.50 -1.56
CA ASN A 40 -3.05 -7.93 -1.24
C ASN A 40 -2.98 -8.35 0.25
N ASP A 41 -3.59 -9.48 0.59
CA ASP A 41 -3.74 -9.96 1.97
C ASP A 41 -2.43 -10.47 2.61
N GLU A 42 -1.37 -10.64 1.82
CA GLU A 42 -0.04 -10.97 2.32
C GLU A 42 0.61 -9.84 3.14
N TRP A 43 0.07 -8.61 3.05
CA TRP A 43 0.56 -7.44 3.79
C TRP A 43 -0.14 -7.24 5.14
N ILE A 44 -1.29 -7.89 5.38
CA ILE A 44 -2.12 -7.69 6.58
C ILE A 44 -1.33 -8.06 7.84
N GLU A 45 -1.02 -9.35 7.94
CA GLU A 45 -0.50 -9.95 9.15
C GLU A 45 0.89 -9.40 9.48
N PRO A 46 1.81 -9.23 8.51
CA PRO A 46 3.09 -8.59 8.79
C PRO A 46 2.96 -7.17 9.32
N SER A 47 1.97 -6.40 8.84
CA SER A 47 1.74 -5.03 9.31
C SER A 47 1.27 -4.98 10.76
N LEU A 48 0.41 -5.92 11.15
CA LEU A 48 -0.06 -6.04 12.52
C LEU A 48 1.05 -6.53 13.46
N ARG A 49 1.79 -7.56 13.05
CA ARG A 49 2.93 -8.11 13.80
C ARG A 49 4.02 -7.06 14.01
N ALA A 50 4.36 -6.31 12.96
CA ALA A 50 5.38 -5.27 13.04
C ALA A 50 4.94 -4.11 13.95
N LYS A 51 3.63 -3.76 13.97
CA LYS A 51 3.08 -2.81 14.94
C LYS A 51 3.22 -3.32 16.37
N GLU A 52 2.95 -4.60 16.63
CA GLU A 52 3.12 -5.20 17.96
C GLU A 52 4.58 -5.21 18.40
N ASN A 53 5.49 -5.62 17.51
CA ASN A 53 6.92 -5.73 17.80
C ASN A 53 7.59 -4.37 18.07
N TYR A 54 7.24 -3.33 17.31
CA TYR A 54 7.98 -2.06 17.30
C TYR A 54 7.16 -0.86 17.78
N GLY A 55 5.85 -1.00 17.97
CA GLY A 55 4.94 0.11 18.29
C GLY A 55 4.69 1.08 17.13
N THR A 56 5.27 0.83 15.95
CA THR A 56 5.12 1.67 14.76
C THR A 56 3.69 1.55 14.22
N PRO A 57 2.96 2.66 14.02
CA PRO A 57 1.62 2.61 13.43
C PRO A 57 1.62 1.99 12.02
N VAL A 58 0.62 1.15 11.71
CA VAL A 58 0.49 0.45 10.42
C VAL A 58 0.54 1.41 9.23
N PHE A 59 -0.12 2.57 9.32
CA PHE A 59 -0.11 3.55 8.23
C PHE A 59 1.31 4.04 7.91
N LEU A 60 2.19 4.13 8.92
CA LEU A 60 3.53 4.64 8.76
C LEU A 60 4.43 3.59 8.11
N SER A 61 4.42 2.35 8.59
CA SER A 61 5.21 1.27 7.98
C SER A 61 4.81 1.06 6.51
N LEU A 62 3.51 0.99 6.22
CA LEU A 62 3.00 0.84 4.86
C LEU A 62 3.36 2.02 3.95
N ALA A 63 3.34 3.25 4.47
CA ALA A 63 3.65 4.43 3.67
C ALA A 63 5.13 4.49 3.24
N LEU A 64 6.04 3.90 4.02
CA LEU A 64 7.47 3.86 3.72
C LEU A 64 7.85 2.82 2.65
N LEU A 65 6.93 1.91 2.29
CA LEU A 65 7.13 0.92 1.25
C LEU A 65 7.06 1.53 -0.17
N GLU A 66 7.65 0.81 -1.11
CA GLU A 66 7.55 1.07 -2.54
C GLU A 66 6.19 0.62 -3.07
N LEU A 67 5.54 1.46 -3.89
CA LEU A 67 4.23 1.19 -4.48
C LEU A 67 4.31 0.84 -5.97
N PRO A 68 3.33 0.09 -6.51
CA PRO A 68 2.19 -0.53 -5.81
C PRO A 68 2.62 -1.70 -4.90
N LEU A 69 1.83 -1.95 -3.84
CA LEU A 69 1.92 -3.20 -3.07
C LEU A 69 1.32 -4.30 -3.96
N SER A 70 2.15 -5.07 -4.64
CA SER A 70 1.73 -6.12 -5.58
C SER A 70 2.89 -7.09 -5.81
N ASP A 71 2.59 -8.34 -6.15
CA ASP A 71 3.54 -9.45 -6.45
C ASP A 71 4.42 -9.27 -7.70
N LEU A 72 4.50 -8.07 -8.27
CA LEU A 72 5.45 -7.80 -9.35
C LEU A 72 6.88 -7.95 -8.80
N ASP A 73 7.78 -8.60 -9.56
CA ASP A 73 9.22 -8.82 -9.25
C ASP A 73 10.01 -7.52 -8.97
N LYS A 74 9.69 -6.81 -7.90
CA LYS A 74 10.22 -5.51 -7.53
C LYS A 74 10.46 -5.50 -6.04
N LYS A 75 11.55 -4.86 -5.63
CA LYS A 75 11.83 -4.61 -4.21
C LYS A 75 10.70 -3.79 -3.60
N HIS A 76 10.10 -4.31 -2.55
CA HIS A 76 9.04 -3.69 -1.76
C HIS A 76 9.56 -2.59 -0.83
N VAL A 77 10.84 -2.65 -0.47
CA VAL A 77 11.53 -1.59 0.25
C VAL A 77 12.94 -1.38 -0.32
N ARG A 78 13.40 -0.13 -0.34
CA ARG A 78 14.74 0.24 -0.81
C ARG A 78 15.55 0.92 0.30
N PRO A 79 16.05 0.14 1.26
CA PRO A 79 16.93 0.63 2.31
C PRO A 79 18.33 0.94 1.77
N ARG A 80 19.10 1.72 2.52
CA ARG A 80 20.55 1.75 2.31
C ARG A 80 21.14 0.44 2.82
N THR A 81 22.23 -0.04 2.20
CA THR A 81 22.89 -1.30 2.59
C THR A 81 23.22 -1.34 4.08
N ALA A 82 23.78 -0.25 4.62
CA ALA A 82 24.12 -0.18 6.05
C ALA A 82 22.89 -0.31 6.97
N ASP A 83 21.75 0.26 6.59
CA ASP A 83 20.53 0.18 7.39
C ASP A 83 19.90 -1.22 7.31
N TRP A 84 19.98 -1.86 6.13
CA TRP A 84 19.50 -3.24 5.94
C TRP A 84 20.34 -4.26 6.71
N ASP A 85 21.67 -4.09 6.69
CA ASP A 85 22.57 -4.97 7.43
C ASP A 85 22.40 -4.78 8.94
N GLU A 86 22.25 -3.53 9.42
CA GLU A 86 21.94 -3.27 10.83
C GLU A 86 20.62 -3.95 11.22
N TYR A 87 19.58 -3.82 10.41
CA TYR A 87 18.30 -4.51 10.64
C TYR A 87 18.48 -6.01 10.78
N ARG A 88 19.08 -6.69 9.78
CA ARG A 88 19.26 -8.15 9.79
C ARG A 88 20.01 -8.65 11.02
N ILE A 89 21.02 -7.90 11.45
CA ILE A 89 21.79 -8.22 12.66
C ILE A 89 20.92 -8.02 13.92
N ARG A 90 20.20 -6.90 14.01
CA ARG A 90 19.44 -6.51 15.22
C ARG A 90 18.15 -7.29 15.42
N SER A 91 17.50 -7.71 14.33
CA SER A 91 16.28 -8.52 14.35
C SER A 91 16.57 -10.03 14.26
N GLU A 92 17.85 -10.42 14.13
CA GLU A 92 18.29 -11.81 13.92
C GLU A 92 17.72 -12.45 12.64
N ARG A 93 17.25 -11.64 11.69
CA ARG A 93 16.66 -12.08 10.42
C ARG A 93 17.70 -12.11 9.31
N TRP A 94 18.65 -13.02 9.41
CA TRP A 94 19.77 -13.12 8.47
C TRP A 94 19.34 -13.44 7.03
N ASP A 95 18.23 -14.12 6.83
CA ASP A 95 17.67 -14.50 5.53
C ASP A 95 16.67 -13.49 4.97
N ALA A 96 16.41 -12.38 5.67
CA ALA A 96 15.43 -11.39 5.24
C ALA A 96 15.71 -10.84 3.83
N SER A 97 14.63 -10.68 3.06
CA SER A 97 14.67 -10.22 1.67
C SER A 97 13.79 -8.98 1.46
N PRO A 98 14.28 -7.93 0.78
CA PRO A 98 13.46 -6.75 0.48
C PRO A 98 12.39 -7.01 -0.60
N TYR A 99 12.33 -8.23 -1.12
CA TYR A 99 11.33 -8.71 -2.08
C TYR A 99 10.21 -9.50 -1.39
N GLU A 100 10.33 -9.81 -0.10
CA GLU A 100 9.28 -10.48 0.66
C GLU A 100 8.43 -9.42 1.37
N PRO A 101 7.10 -9.40 1.19
CA PRO A 101 6.21 -8.44 1.84
C PRO A 101 6.41 -8.37 3.35
N ALA A 102 6.54 -9.55 3.99
CA ALA A 102 6.69 -9.65 5.43
C ALA A 102 7.98 -9.00 5.94
N ASP A 103 9.11 -9.23 5.27
CA ASP A 103 10.40 -8.65 5.63
C ASP A 103 10.45 -7.15 5.35
N ALA A 104 9.83 -6.71 4.26
CA ALA A 104 9.79 -5.30 3.89
C ALA A 104 8.99 -4.48 4.91
N VAL A 105 7.84 -4.98 5.35
CA VAL A 105 7.01 -4.35 6.38
C VAL A 105 7.70 -4.33 7.74
N ASP A 106 8.30 -5.46 8.15
CA ASP A 106 9.03 -5.56 9.42
C ASP A 106 10.20 -4.58 9.46
N PHE A 107 11.01 -4.53 8.39
CA PHE A 107 12.09 -3.56 8.24
C PHE A 107 11.58 -2.11 8.30
N ALA A 108 10.51 -1.77 7.56
CA ALA A 108 9.98 -0.42 7.53
C ALA A 108 9.49 0.02 8.92
N ALA A 109 8.84 -0.88 9.66
CA ALA A 109 8.41 -0.63 11.02
C ALA A 109 9.58 -0.50 12.01
N TRP A 110 10.56 -1.40 11.94
CA TRP A 110 11.77 -1.35 12.75
C TRP A 110 12.53 -0.03 12.52
N PHE A 111 12.75 0.34 11.26
CA PHE A 111 13.49 1.53 10.88
C PHE A 111 12.77 2.82 11.32
N ALA A 112 11.45 2.87 11.21
CA ALA A 112 10.66 4.00 11.71
C ALA A 112 10.80 4.12 13.25
N SER A 113 10.76 3.00 13.97
CA SER A 113 11.01 2.97 15.42
C SER A 113 12.39 3.49 15.78
N GLU A 114 13.43 3.04 15.08
CA GLU A 114 14.80 3.53 15.27
C GLU A 114 14.91 5.02 14.92
N THR A 115 14.24 5.49 13.87
CA THR A 115 14.18 6.91 13.51
C THR A 115 13.55 7.72 14.63
N SER A 116 12.39 7.32 15.17
CA SER A 116 11.74 8.01 16.27
C SER A 116 12.62 8.06 17.52
N LYS A 117 13.31 6.96 17.85
CA LYS A 117 14.22 6.90 19.02
C LYS A 117 15.44 7.80 18.84
N ARG A 118 16.10 7.76 17.69
CA ARG A 118 17.37 8.45 17.40
C ARG A 118 17.17 9.93 17.08
N ASN A 119 16.18 10.26 16.25
CA ASN A 119 15.94 11.60 15.73
C ASN A 119 14.83 12.37 16.48
N LYS A 120 14.17 11.74 17.47
CA LYS A 120 13.14 12.36 18.32
C LYS A 120 11.96 12.96 17.54
N ILE A 121 11.63 12.36 16.40
CA ILE A 121 10.45 12.73 15.61
C ILE A 121 9.26 11.84 15.96
N SER A 122 8.05 12.41 15.94
CA SER A 122 6.81 11.67 16.18
C SER A 122 6.49 10.74 15.00
N TRP A 123 5.64 9.74 15.25
CA TRP A 123 5.12 8.86 14.19
C TRP A 123 4.38 9.63 13.09
N GLY A 124 3.70 10.73 13.45
CA GLY A 124 2.99 11.59 12.50
C GLY A 124 3.91 12.39 11.57
N ASN A 125 5.22 12.50 11.87
CA ASN A 125 6.20 13.13 10.98
C ASN A 125 6.67 12.16 9.89
N VAL A 126 5.74 11.73 9.04
CA VAL A 126 5.98 10.73 7.99
C VAL A 126 7.03 11.22 6.99
N SER A 127 7.02 12.51 6.62
CA SER A 127 8.04 13.07 5.73
C SER A 127 9.44 12.96 6.33
N GLY A 128 9.59 13.21 7.64
CA GLY A 128 10.83 12.99 8.37
C GLY A 128 11.28 11.52 8.37
N HIS A 129 10.35 10.59 8.60
CA HIS A 129 10.66 9.14 8.51
C HIS A 129 11.12 8.73 7.11
N TYR A 130 10.46 9.23 6.07
CA TYR A 130 10.86 8.96 4.69
C TYR A 130 12.23 9.55 4.32
N LEU A 131 12.50 10.79 4.75
CA LEU A 131 13.82 11.43 4.57
C LEU A 131 14.90 10.65 5.30
N SER A 132 14.64 10.23 6.54
CA SER A 132 15.53 9.36 7.33
C SER A 132 15.82 8.05 6.59
N LEU A 133 14.81 7.41 5.98
CA LEU A 133 15.01 6.16 5.23
C LEU A 133 15.90 6.32 4.00
N ARG A 134 15.82 7.47 3.32
CA ARG A 134 16.63 7.74 2.12
C ARG A 134 18.04 8.23 2.45
N LEU A 135 18.20 9.03 3.50
CA LEU A 135 19.47 9.67 3.87
C LEU A 135 20.26 8.89 4.93
N GLY A 136 19.57 8.12 5.76
CA GLY A 136 20.05 7.58 7.02
C GLY A 136 19.82 8.50 8.21
N HIS A 137 19.73 7.93 9.41
CA HIS A 137 19.48 8.67 10.66
C HIS A 137 20.45 9.84 10.90
N GLY A 138 21.75 9.62 10.66
CA GLY A 138 22.79 10.62 10.93
C GLY A 138 22.76 11.79 9.95
N SER A 139 22.60 11.51 8.66
CA SER A 139 22.47 12.56 7.64
C SER A 139 21.15 13.32 7.79
N PHE A 140 20.06 12.61 8.10
CA PHE A 140 18.78 13.23 8.42
C PHE A 140 18.84 14.12 9.67
N ALA A 141 19.61 13.75 10.70
CA ALA A 141 19.80 14.60 11.88
C ALA A 141 20.44 15.97 11.58
N ARG A 142 21.15 16.08 10.46
CA ARG A 142 21.82 17.32 9.99
C ARG A 142 21.19 17.87 8.71
N PHE A 143 20.07 17.30 8.29
CA PHE A 143 19.41 17.67 7.05
C PHE A 143 18.83 19.08 7.17
N GLU A 144 19.04 19.89 6.14
CA GLU A 144 18.49 21.23 6.03
C GLU A 144 17.48 21.32 4.88
N LYS A 145 16.40 22.05 5.11
CA LYS A 145 15.34 22.25 4.12
C LYS A 145 15.91 22.93 2.86
N GLY A 146 15.54 22.43 1.69
CA GLY A 146 16.02 22.91 0.40
C GLY A 146 17.29 22.23 -0.10
N GLN A 147 17.95 21.39 0.72
CA GLN A 147 19.13 20.64 0.30
C GLN A 147 18.81 19.63 -0.81
N PHE A 148 17.63 19.00 -0.74
CA PHE A 148 17.19 17.99 -1.72
C PHE A 148 15.72 18.22 -2.12
N PRO A 149 15.41 19.26 -2.93
CA PRO A 149 14.03 19.67 -3.18
C PRO A 149 13.13 18.56 -3.76
N GLN A 150 13.68 17.73 -4.65
CA GLN A 150 12.94 16.60 -5.25
C GLN A 150 12.61 15.52 -4.21
N LEU A 151 13.55 15.22 -3.32
CA LEU A 151 13.36 14.22 -2.26
C LEU A 151 12.39 14.73 -1.19
N GLU A 152 12.45 16.02 -0.85
CA GLU A 152 11.49 16.67 0.04
C GLU A 152 10.07 16.64 -0.54
N GLN A 153 9.94 16.88 -1.84
CA GLN A 153 8.65 16.76 -2.54
C GLN A 153 8.12 15.33 -2.45
N GLN A 154 8.95 14.31 -2.68
CA GLN A 154 8.57 12.91 -2.52
C GLN A 154 8.13 12.60 -1.07
N ALA A 155 8.90 13.05 -0.08
CA ALA A 155 8.57 12.88 1.33
C ALA A 155 7.21 13.50 1.68
N GLN A 156 6.88 14.66 1.09
CA GLN A 156 5.59 15.29 1.26
C GLN A 156 4.45 14.47 0.65
N GLN A 157 4.63 13.91 -0.56
CA GLN A 157 3.62 13.04 -1.18
C GLN A 157 3.38 11.78 -0.35
N VAL A 158 4.43 11.19 0.21
CA VAL A 158 4.33 10.05 1.13
C VAL A 158 3.56 10.45 2.39
N SER A 159 3.84 11.62 2.97
CA SER A 159 3.11 12.12 4.14
C SER A 159 1.62 12.34 3.87
N ILE A 160 1.26 12.90 2.71
CA ILE A 160 -0.15 13.13 2.33
C ILE A 160 -0.88 11.79 2.21
N ARG A 161 -0.26 10.81 1.54
CA ARG A 161 -0.79 9.45 1.42
C ARG A 161 -0.96 8.78 2.79
N ALA A 162 0.06 8.86 3.64
CA ALA A 162 0.05 8.26 4.98
C ALA A 162 -1.06 8.83 5.87
N GLN A 163 -1.25 10.15 5.88
CA GLN A 163 -2.34 10.78 6.64
C GLN A 163 -3.72 10.36 6.13
N ARG A 164 -3.86 10.14 4.81
CA ARG A 164 -5.09 9.60 4.23
C ARG A 164 -5.33 8.17 4.72
N TRP A 165 -4.31 7.33 4.64
CA TRP A 165 -4.36 5.93 5.07
C TRP A 165 -4.60 5.78 6.56
N GLU A 166 -4.02 6.64 7.40
CA GLU A 166 -4.29 6.67 8.84
C GLU A 166 -5.78 6.82 9.14
N ARG A 167 -6.47 7.72 8.42
CA ARG A 167 -7.92 7.92 8.57
C ARG A 167 -8.73 6.76 7.99
N GLU A 168 -8.33 6.24 6.85
CA GLU A 168 -9.04 5.14 6.18
C GLU A 168 -8.94 3.83 6.97
N LEU A 169 -7.78 3.54 7.56
CA LEU A 169 -7.54 2.33 8.37
C LEU A 169 -8.45 2.26 9.60
N ALA A 170 -8.91 3.40 10.14
CA ALA A 170 -9.87 3.42 11.23
C ALA A 170 -11.26 2.87 10.82
N GLY A 171 -11.57 2.88 9.51
CA GLY A 171 -12.84 2.42 8.95
C GLY A 171 -12.76 1.12 8.15
N CYS A 172 -11.58 0.49 8.05
CA CYS A 172 -11.50 -0.83 7.43
C CYS A 172 -12.33 -1.81 8.28
N LYS A 173 -13.36 -2.41 7.68
CA LYS A 173 -14.25 -3.38 8.34
C LYS A 173 -13.44 -4.55 8.92
N ASP A 174 -14.06 -5.22 9.90
CA ASP A 174 -13.66 -6.36 10.76
C ASP A 174 -12.71 -7.47 10.21
N VAL A 175 -12.27 -7.40 8.95
CA VAL A 175 -11.35 -8.32 8.26
C VAL A 175 -9.93 -8.32 8.85
N TRP A 176 -9.50 -7.23 9.48
CA TRP A 176 -8.11 -7.05 9.97
C TRP A 176 -7.98 -7.27 11.48
N LEU A 177 -9.09 -7.19 12.22
CA LEU A 177 -9.16 -7.32 13.68
C LEU A 177 -9.84 -8.61 14.15
N SER A 178 -10.62 -9.25 13.28
CA SER A 178 -10.99 -10.65 13.47
C SER A 178 -10.04 -11.47 12.61
N GLU A 179 -9.07 -12.12 13.23
CA GLU A 179 -8.58 -13.47 12.89
C GLU A 179 -7.41 -13.74 13.85
N GLY A 180 -7.76 -14.22 15.04
CA GLY A 180 -7.02 -15.38 15.50
C GLY A 180 -7.14 -16.42 14.39
N TRP A 181 -6.01 -16.83 13.85
CA TRP A 181 -5.66 -17.89 12.88
C TRP A 181 -6.59 -19.13 12.70
N LEU A 182 -7.67 -19.27 13.47
CA LEU A 182 -8.61 -20.39 13.47
C LEU A 182 -9.76 -20.30 12.45
N ASN A 183 -10.00 -19.14 11.79
CA ASN A 183 -11.11 -19.02 10.83
C ASN A 183 -10.70 -19.28 9.37
N LYS A 184 -9.43 -19.06 8.98
CA LYS A 184 -8.87 -19.61 7.72
C LYS A 184 -8.89 -21.16 7.64
N LEU A 185 -9.12 -21.88 8.75
CA LEU A 185 -9.27 -23.35 8.79
C LEU A 185 -10.70 -23.86 8.52
N LYS A 186 -11.70 -22.99 8.32
CA LYS A 186 -13.10 -23.39 8.08
C LYS A 186 -13.54 -23.42 6.61
N LEU A 187 -12.59 -23.24 5.68
CA LEU A 187 -12.86 -23.35 4.24
C LEU A 187 -12.28 -24.64 3.61
N TRP A 188 -11.99 -25.65 4.43
CA TRP A 188 -11.77 -27.03 4.02
C TRP A 188 -12.54 -27.99 4.95
#